data_AF-A0A9E3BBG7-F1
#
_entry.id   AF-A0A9E3BBG7-F1
#
_cell.length_a   1.000
_cell.length_b   1.000
_cell.length_c   1.000
_cell.angle_alpha   90.00
_cell.angle_beta   90.00
_cell.angle_gamma   90.00
#
_symmetry.space_group_name_H-M   'P 1'
#
loop_
_entity.id
_entity.type
_entity.pdbx_description
1 polymer ?
#
loop_
_entity_poly.entity_id
_entity_poly.type
_entity_poly.pdbx_seq_one_letter_code
_entity_poly.pdbx_strand_id
1 'polypeptide(L)'
;MQVFQRAKASMPFLRNAQGSKLLLVLACLLLCSAVVPLFTGAGTAHATNVVGNAPVKPATSGGGCNSSGYVSACISENSEGFIVPDGYVLHSNTYVTAIVLLRDGFNWTIDDLGRSYPAGTHLYGFSAEATAGHWWTTEIIWKGNDGFDPTFSPPLYT
;
A
#
# COMPACT_ATOMS: atom_id res chain seq x y z
N MET A 1 -18.36 70.10 1.90
CA MET A 1 -18.97 68.91 1.27
C MET A 1 -18.00 68.20 0.31
N GLN A 2 -16.93 67.55 0.81
CA GLN A 2 -16.01 66.75 -0.04
C GLN A 2 -15.58 65.41 0.58
N VAL A 3 -15.99 65.09 1.82
CA VAL A 3 -15.60 63.85 2.49
C VAL A 3 -16.47 62.65 2.07
N PHE A 4 -17.72 62.90 1.63
CA PHE A 4 -18.66 61.85 1.26
C PHE A 4 -18.46 61.24 -0.14
N GLN A 5 -17.63 61.84 -1.00
CA GLN A 5 -17.39 61.28 -2.35
C GLN A 5 -16.21 60.31 -2.43
N ARG A 6 -15.32 60.24 -1.43
CA ARG A 6 -14.23 59.25 -1.40
C ARG A 6 -14.66 57.86 -0.91
N ALA A 7 -15.78 57.75 -0.20
CA ALA A 7 -16.27 56.46 0.30
C ALA A 7 -16.96 55.59 -0.77
N LYS A 8 -17.37 56.18 -1.91
CA LYS A 8 -18.06 55.44 -2.99
C LYS A 8 -17.10 54.78 -3.99
N ALA A 9 -15.84 55.23 -4.05
CA ALA A 9 -14.84 54.73 -5.00
C ALA A 9 -14.07 53.49 -4.50
N SER A 10 -14.11 53.17 -3.20
CA SER A 10 -13.35 52.06 -2.60
C SER A 10 -14.16 50.77 -2.40
N MET A 11 -15.48 50.79 -2.58
CA MET A 11 -16.34 49.59 -2.44
C MET A 11 -16.19 48.53 -3.56
N PRO A 12 -15.93 48.84 -4.84
CA PRO A 12 -15.76 47.78 -5.85
C PRO A 12 -14.42 47.05 -5.71
N PHE A 13 -13.39 47.68 -5.13
CA PHE A 13 -12.08 47.04 -4.92
C PHE A 13 -12.09 46.02 -3.77
N LEU A 14 -12.85 46.27 -2.71
CA LEU A 14 -12.96 45.35 -1.56
C LEU A 14 -13.81 44.10 -1.87
N ARG A 15 -14.83 44.22 -2.74
CA ARG A 15 -15.60 43.05 -3.21
C ARG A 15 -14.76 42.11 -4.08
N ASN A 16 -13.90 42.65 -4.95
CA ASN A 16 -13.00 41.84 -5.76
C ASN A 16 -11.93 41.14 -4.92
N ALA A 17 -11.38 41.79 -3.89
CA ALA A 17 -10.39 41.17 -3.02
C ALA A 17 -10.94 40.02 -2.14
N GLN A 18 -12.23 40.06 -1.76
CA GLN A 18 -12.87 38.97 -1.01
C GLN A 18 -13.26 37.79 -1.90
N GLY A 19 -13.73 38.05 -3.13
CA GLY A 19 -14.04 36.99 -4.10
C GLY A 19 -12.80 36.18 -4.50
N SER A 20 -11.66 36.85 -4.71
CA SER A 20 -10.40 36.18 -5.06
C SER A 20 -9.86 35.31 -3.93
N LYS A 21 -10.01 35.72 -2.66
CA LYS A 21 -9.60 34.91 -1.51
C LYS A 21 -10.47 33.68 -1.35
N LEU A 22 -11.78 33.80 -1.56
CA LEU A 22 -12.71 32.67 -1.51
C LEU A 22 -12.44 31.66 -2.64
N LEU A 23 -12.18 32.16 -3.86
CA LEU A 23 -11.80 31.33 -5.00
C LEU A 23 -10.45 30.62 -4.80
N LEU A 24 -9.47 31.29 -4.20
CA LEU A 24 -8.17 30.68 -3.89
C LEU A 24 -8.31 29.58 -2.83
N VAL A 25 -9.14 29.79 -1.81
CA VAL A 25 -9.42 28.78 -0.77
C VAL A 25 -10.20 27.60 -1.34
N LEU A 26 -11.17 27.85 -2.23
CA LEU A 26 -11.90 26.78 -2.93
C LEU A 26 -10.99 25.97 -3.87
N ALA A 27 -10.10 26.64 -4.61
CA ALA A 27 -9.11 25.99 -5.46
C ALA A 27 -8.12 25.16 -4.65
N CYS A 28 -7.68 25.66 -3.49
CA CYS A 28 -6.79 24.94 -2.58
C CYS A 28 -7.48 23.73 -1.93
N LEU A 29 -8.76 23.85 -1.56
CA LEU A 29 -9.58 22.73 -1.07
C LEU A 29 -9.83 21.67 -2.15
N LEU A 30 -10.08 22.08 -3.40
CA LEU A 30 -10.23 21.15 -4.53
C LEU A 30 -8.91 20.48 -4.91
N LEU A 31 -7.77 21.19 -4.81
CA LEU A 31 -6.45 20.58 -4.96
C LEU A 31 -6.16 19.60 -3.81
N CYS A 32 -6.52 19.92 -2.56
CA CYS A 32 -6.39 18.99 -1.45
C CYS A 32 -7.26 17.74 -1.64
N SER A 33 -8.52 17.86 -2.09
CA SER A 33 -9.37 16.70 -2.32
C SER A 33 -9.04 15.92 -3.60
N ALA A 34 -8.32 16.51 -4.57
CA ALA A 34 -7.73 15.79 -5.70
C ALA A 34 -6.38 15.11 -5.35
N VAL A 35 -5.71 15.57 -4.29
CA VAL A 35 -4.43 15.00 -3.80
C VAL A 35 -4.64 13.98 -2.67
N VAL A 36 -5.73 14.05 -1.92
CA VAL A 36 -6.04 13.07 -0.87
C VAL A 36 -6.31 11.63 -1.39
N PRO A 37 -6.76 11.36 -2.64
CA PRO A 37 -6.78 9.98 -3.15
C PRO A 37 -5.37 9.48 -3.54
N LEU A 38 -4.36 10.35 -3.67
CA LEU A 38 -2.98 9.93 -3.95
C LEU A 38 -2.27 9.37 -2.72
N PHE A 39 -2.73 9.68 -1.50
CA PHE A 39 -2.13 9.17 -0.26
C PHE A 39 -2.88 7.98 0.36
N THR A 40 -4.03 7.59 -0.19
CA THR A 40 -4.82 6.43 0.30
C THR A 40 -4.97 5.31 -0.72
N GLY A 41 -4.32 5.36 -1.88
CA GLY A 41 -4.53 4.34 -2.91
C GLY A 41 -3.54 4.25 -4.06
N ALA A 42 -2.36 4.87 -3.96
CA ALA A 42 -1.27 4.60 -4.90
C ALA A 42 -0.33 3.60 -4.25
N GLY A 43 -0.40 2.33 -4.69
CA GLY A 43 0.57 1.30 -4.31
C GLY A 43 1.97 1.87 -4.45
N THR A 44 2.71 1.92 -3.35
CA THR A 44 4.15 2.15 -3.40
C THR A 44 4.72 0.98 -4.19
N ALA A 45 4.99 1.21 -5.47
CA ALA A 45 5.77 0.26 -6.24
C ALA A 45 7.10 0.14 -5.51
N HIS A 46 7.30 -0.97 -4.79
CA HIS A 46 8.64 -1.40 -4.51
C HIS A 46 9.24 -1.65 -5.89
N ALA A 47 10.16 -0.78 -6.31
CA ALA A 47 11.03 -1.05 -7.43
C ALA A 47 12.02 -2.16 -7.02
N THR A 48 11.50 -3.31 -6.61
CA THR A 48 12.21 -4.56 -6.79
C THR A 48 12.37 -4.71 -8.30
N ASN A 49 13.60 -4.65 -8.78
CA ASN A 49 13.96 -5.17 -10.10
C ASN A 49 13.61 -6.67 -10.12
N VAL A 50 12.33 -7.00 -10.25
CA VAL A 50 11.85 -8.34 -10.59
C VAL A 50 11.96 -8.45 -12.10
N VAL A 51 13.20 -8.42 -12.58
CA VAL A 51 13.51 -8.81 -13.96
C VAL A 51 13.61 -10.32 -13.94
N GLY A 52 12.49 -10.97 -14.25
CA GLY A 52 12.41 -12.42 -14.27
C GLY A 52 11.00 -12.88 -13.96
N ASN A 53 10.35 -13.53 -14.92
CA ASN A 53 9.05 -14.18 -14.75
C ASN A 53 9.11 -15.17 -13.57
N ALA A 54 8.68 -14.77 -12.39
CA ALA A 54 8.24 -15.71 -11.36
C ALA A 54 6.71 -15.59 -11.25
N PRO A 55 5.94 -16.17 -12.20
CA PRO A 55 4.49 -16.21 -12.06
C PRO A 55 4.13 -16.90 -10.73
N VAL A 56 3.00 -16.53 -10.14
CA VAL A 56 2.28 -17.50 -9.31
C VAL A 56 2.08 -18.69 -10.20
N LYS A 57 2.69 -19.80 -9.83
CA LYS A 57 2.32 -21.05 -10.45
C LYS A 57 0.83 -21.24 -10.17
N PRO A 58 -0.07 -21.20 -11.18
CA PRO A 58 -1.49 -21.39 -10.97
C PRO A 58 -1.70 -22.71 -10.22
N ALA A 59 -2.67 -22.73 -9.29
CA ALA A 59 -2.87 -23.83 -8.36
C ALA A 59 -3.57 -25.05 -8.97
N THR A 60 -3.21 -25.43 -10.19
CA THR A 60 -3.07 -26.88 -10.44
C THR A 60 -1.82 -27.44 -9.74
N SER A 61 -0.97 -26.60 -9.11
CA SER A 61 0.29 -27.00 -8.45
C SER A 61 0.62 -26.43 -7.05
N GLY A 62 -0.33 -25.81 -6.32
CA GLY A 62 -0.21 -25.69 -4.85
C GLY A 62 0.76 -24.66 -4.26
N GLY A 63 0.74 -23.41 -4.73
CA GLY A 63 1.38 -22.30 -4.00
C GLY A 63 2.89 -22.40 -3.84
N GLY A 64 3.44 -21.62 -2.90
CA GLY A 64 4.86 -21.62 -2.58
C GLY A 64 5.17 -20.90 -1.28
N CYS A 65 6.36 -21.17 -0.72
CA CYS A 65 6.88 -20.49 0.45
C CYS A 65 8.34 -20.10 0.24
N ASN A 66 8.76 -19.05 0.93
CA ASN A 66 10.15 -18.65 1.05
C ASN A 66 10.40 -18.10 2.46
N SER A 67 11.62 -18.26 2.97
CA SER A 67 11.94 -17.88 4.34
C SER A 67 13.25 -17.09 4.43
N SER A 68 13.28 -16.11 5.33
CA SER A 68 14.49 -15.33 5.67
C SER A 68 15.21 -15.85 6.92
N GLY A 69 14.74 -16.96 7.49
CA GLY A 69 15.17 -17.48 8.80
C GLY A 69 14.42 -16.88 9.99
N TYR A 70 13.78 -15.71 9.82
CA TYR A 70 12.96 -15.05 10.86
C TYR A 70 11.47 -15.17 10.59
N VAL A 71 11.07 -15.03 9.33
CA VAL A 71 9.71 -15.25 8.85
C VAL A 71 9.71 -16.13 7.61
N SER A 72 8.60 -16.81 7.38
CA SER A 72 8.27 -17.47 6.13
C SER A 72 7.08 -16.75 5.51
N ALA A 73 7.22 -16.28 4.27
CA ALA A 73 6.09 -15.85 3.46
C ALA A 73 5.58 -17.05 2.66
N CYS A 74 4.27 -17.18 2.54
CA CYS A 74 3.62 -18.24 1.81
C CYS A 74 2.43 -17.69 1.03
N ILE A 75 2.16 -18.28 -0.13
CA ILE A 75 1.01 -17.93 -0.96
C ILE A 75 0.37 -19.21 -1.47
N SER A 76 -0.95 -19.23 -1.50
CA SER A 76 -1.73 -20.36 -2.04
C SER A 76 -2.98 -19.87 -2.76
N GLU A 77 -3.64 -20.76 -3.49
CA GLU A 77 -4.99 -20.53 -4.02
C GLU A 77 -5.90 -21.57 -3.36
N ASN A 78 -7.01 -21.14 -2.79
CA ASN A 78 -7.96 -22.05 -2.16
C ASN A 78 -8.93 -22.67 -3.21
N SER A 79 -9.79 -23.59 -2.77
CA SER A 79 -10.76 -24.27 -3.65
C SER A 79 -11.84 -23.35 -4.23
N GLU A 80 -11.97 -22.13 -3.69
CA GLU A 80 -12.93 -21.11 -4.14
C GLU A 80 -12.32 -20.16 -5.18
N GLY A 81 -11.05 -20.35 -5.55
CA GLY A 81 -10.35 -19.50 -6.51
C GLY A 81 -9.81 -18.20 -5.90
N PHE A 82 -9.64 -18.14 -4.58
CA PHE A 82 -9.02 -16.99 -3.91
C PHE A 82 -7.54 -17.24 -3.67
N ILE A 83 -6.73 -16.23 -3.95
CA ILE A 83 -5.34 -16.12 -3.55
C ILE A 83 -5.28 -15.76 -2.06
N VAL A 84 -4.69 -16.65 -1.28
CA VAL A 84 -4.57 -16.56 0.17
C VAL A 84 -3.11 -16.28 0.55
N PRO A 85 -2.80 -15.07 1.05
CA PRO A 85 -1.50 -14.79 1.64
C PRO A 85 -1.42 -15.38 3.04
N ASP A 86 -0.30 -16.02 3.36
CA ASP A 86 0.01 -16.56 4.69
C ASP A 86 1.45 -16.23 5.08
N GLY A 87 1.66 -16.12 6.37
CA GLY A 87 2.95 -15.83 6.97
C GLY A 87 3.18 -16.64 8.22
N TYR A 88 4.42 -17.03 8.47
CA TYR A 88 4.78 -17.79 9.65
C TYR A 88 6.02 -17.23 10.31
N VAL A 89 5.94 -16.98 11.61
CA VAL A 89 7.05 -16.44 12.39
C VAL A 89 7.94 -17.59 12.85
N LEU A 90 9.18 -17.62 12.39
CA LEU A 90 10.15 -18.70 12.65
C LEU A 90 10.99 -18.42 13.90
N HIS A 91 11.21 -17.15 14.25
CA HIS A 91 12.07 -16.76 15.37
C HIS A 91 11.32 -15.91 16.41
N SER A 92 11.67 -16.08 17.69
CA SER A 92 11.00 -15.38 18.79
C SER A 92 11.22 -13.87 18.73
N ASN A 93 10.20 -13.09 19.08
CA ASN A 93 10.22 -11.63 19.12
C ASN A 93 10.53 -10.96 17.77
N THR A 94 10.12 -11.61 16.68
CA THR A 94 10.19 -10.99 15.35
C THR A 94 9.13 -9.90 15.26
N TYR A 95 9.55 -8.66 15.00
CA TYR A 95 8.64 -7.56 14.76
C TYR A 95 8.18 -7.59 13.30
N VAL A 96 6.89 -7.72 13.08
CA VAL A 96 6.28 -7.78 11.74
C VAL A 96 5.38 -6.57 11.58
N THR A 97 5.67 -5.79 10.53
CA THR A 97 4.96 -4.56 10.23
C THR A 97 3.75 -4.84 9.37
N ALA A 98 3.89 -5.65 8.32
CA ALA A 98 2.79 -5.91 7.40
C ALA A 98 2.91 -7.27 6.72
N ILE A 99 1.76 -7.79 6.32
CA ILE A 99 1.64 -8.79 5.26
C ILE A 99 0.95 -8.12 4.06
N VAL A 100 1.55 -8.23 2.90
CA VAL A 100 1.13 -7.58 1.66
C VAL A 100 0.88 -8.65 0.62
N LEU A 101 -0.28 -8.59 -0.03
CA LEU A 101 -0.53 -9.34 -1.25
C LEU A 101 -0.23 -8.44 -2.43
N LEU A 102 0.70 -8.87 -3.28
CA LEU A 102 1.12 -8.19 -4.49
C LEU A 102 0.43 -8.85 -5.68
N ARG A 103 -0.01 -8.02 -6.64
CA ARG A 103 -0.40 -8.44 -7.99
C ARG A 103 0.49 -7.72 -9.00
N ASP A 104 1.18 -8.48 -9.83
CA ASP A 104 2.15 -7.97 -10.78
C ASP A 104 3.25 -7.07 -10.17
N GLY A 105 3.58 -7.29 -8.89
CA GLY A 105 4.58 -6.52 -8.15
C GLY A 105 4.03 -5.22 -7.54
N PHE A 106 2.72 -5.00 -7.65
CA PHE A 106 2.04 -3.86 -7.05
C PHE A 106 1.18 -4.30 -5.87
N ASN A 107 1.19 -3.50 -4.80
CA ASN A 107 0.36 -3.74 -3.63
C ASN A 107 -1.12 -3.82 -4.02
N TRP A 108 -1.73 -4.95 -3.75
CA TRP A 108 -3.16 -5.18 -3.95
C TRP A 108 -3.91 -5.04 -2.63
N THR A 109 -3.46 -5.74 -1.59
CA THR A 109 -3.96 -5.60 -0.22
C THR A 109 -2.80 -5.56 0.77
N ILE A 110 -3.04 -4.87 1.89
CA ILE A 110 -2.09 -4.72 2.99
C ILE A 110 -2.85 -4.96 4.28
N ASP A 111 -2.31 -5.82 5.14
CA ASP A 111 -2.73 -5.88 6.54
C ASP A 111 -1.57 -5.37 7.42
N ASP A 112 -1.83 -4.29 8.15
CA ASP A 112 -0.86 -3.61 9.01
C ASP A 112 -0.93 -4.20 10.42
N LEU A 113 0.17 -4.83 10.82
CA LEU A 113 0.30 -5.60 12.04
C LEU A 113 1.06 -4.83 13.12
N GLY A 114 2.12 -4.12 12.74
CA GLY A 114 2.87 -3.18 13.58
C GLY A 114 3.36 -3.69 14.95
N ARG A 115 3.65 -5.00 15.12
CA ARG A 115 3.97 -5.58 16.43
C ARG A 115 4.90 -6.79 16.39
N SER A 116 5.41 -7.18 17.56
CA SER A 116 6.20 -8.41 17.73
C SER A 116 5.32 -9.62 17.93
N TYR A 117 5.73 -10.73 17.33
CA TYR A 117 5.03 -12.01 17.41
C TYR A 117 5.95 -13.11 17.95
N PRO A 118 5.41 -14.07 18.72
CA PRO A 118 6.18 -15.23 19.13
C PRO A 118 6.43 -16.17 17.96
N ALA A 119 7.50 -16.96 18.05
CA ALA A 119 7.76 -18.04 17.11
C ALA A 119 6.57 -19.01 17.09
N GLY A 120 6.23 -19.47 15.90
CA GLY A 120 5.08 -20.34 15.65
C GLY A 120 3.78 -19.63 15.30
N THR A 121 3.78 -18.29 15.27
CA THR A 121 2.57 -17.51 14.95
C THR A 121 2.31 -17.50 13.46
N HIS A 122 1.07 -17.82 13.06
CA HIS A 122 0.56 -17.53 11.72
C HIS A 122 0.08 -16.10 11.60
N LEU A 123 0.39 -15.50 10.45
CA LEU A 123 0.00 -14.15 10.06
C LEU A 123 -0.86 -14.28 8.82
N TYR A 124 -2.12 -13.89 8.93
CA TYR A 124 -3.07 -13.94 7.81
C TYR A 124 -3.23 -12.54 7.25
N GLY A 125 -3.29 -12.44 5.93
CA GLY A 125 -3.64 -11.18 5.24
C GLY A 125 -4.98 -11.29 4.51
N PHE A 126 -5.42 -10.18 3.92
CA PHE A 126 -6.62 -10.17 3.09
C PHE A 126 -6.41 -10.96 1.80
N SER A 127 -7.28 -11.96 1.58
CA SER A 127 -7.32 -12.75 0.34
C SER A 127 -7.96 -11.97 -0.81
N ALA A 128 -7.65 -12.35 -2.05
CA ALA A 128 -8.19 -11.73 -3.25
C ALA A 128 -8.61 -12.78 -4.28
N GLU A 129 -9.65 -12.49 -5.07
CA GLU A 129 -10.06 -13.38 -6.15
C GLU A 129 -8.95 -13.50 -7.22
N ALA A 130 -8.61 -14.73 -7.60
CA ALA A 130 -7.58 -15.00 -8.58
C ALA A 130 -7.97 -14.43 -9.95
N THR A 131 -7.21 -13.45 -10.43
CA THR A 131 -7.44 -12.84 -11.74
C THR A 131 -6.56 -13.51 -12.78
N ALA A 132 -7.17 -14.02 -13.85
CA ALA A 132 -6.44 -14.68 -14.94
C ALA A 132 -5.44 -13.73 -15.62
N GLY A 133 -4.27 -14.26 -16.00
CA GLY A 133 -3.22 -13.50 -16.67
C GLY A 133 -2.33 -12.65 -15.75
N HIS A 134 -2.60 -12.64 -14.44
CA HIS A 134 -1.81 -11.94 -13.43
C HIS A 134 -0.97 -12.90 -12.61
N TRP A 135 0.16 -12.40 -12.10
CA TRP A 135 0.92 -13.09 -11.07
C TRP A 135 0.74 -12.42 -9.71
N TRP A 136 0.86 -13.22 -8.66
CA TRP A 136 0.72 -12.80 -7.26
C TRP A 136 1.94 -13.13 -6.41
N THR A 137 2.12 -12.42 -5.31
CA THR A 137 3.20 -12.71 -4.37
C THR A 137 2.76 -12.27 -2.99
N THR A 138 3.12 -13.04 -1.97
CA THR A 138 2.97 -12.59 -0.58
C THR A 138 4.29 -12.01 -0.14
N GLU A 139 4.26 -10.77 0.32
CA GLU A 139 5.37 -10.09 0.96
C GLU A 139 5.09 -9.96 2.45
N ILE A 140 6.07 -10.29 3.27
CA ILE A 140 6.05 -10.00 4.71
C ILE A 140 7.16 -9.00 5.01
N ILE A 141 6.80 -7.87 5.58
CA ILE A 141 7.73 -6.83 6.00
C ILE A 141 7.97 -6.99 7.49
N TRP A 142 9.20 -7.30 7.88
CA TRP A 142 9.60 -7.53 9.26
C TRP A 142 10.86 -6.73 9.59
N LYS A 143 11.17 -6.55 10.88
CA LYS A 143 12.35 -5.81 11.32
C LYS A 143 13.55 -6.74 11.48
N GLY A 144 14.51 -6.63 10.58
CA GLY A 144 15.83 -7.25 10.71
C GLY A 144 16.81 -6.38 11.49
N ASN A 145 18.10 -6.72 11.39
CA ASN A 145 19.16 -6.03 12.14
C ASN A 145 19.43 -4.62 11.59
N ASP A 146 19.30 -4.43 10.27
CA ASP A 146 19.65 -3.19 9.57
C ASP A 146 18.44 -2.33 9.21
N GLY A 147 17.22 -2.78 9.52
CA GLY A 147 16.00 -2.05 9.19
C GLY A 147 14.80 -2.95 9.00
N PHE A 148 13.90 -2.56 8.10
CA PHE A 148 12.79 -3.39 7.67
C PHE A 148 13.21 -4.18 6.43
N ASP A 149 13.11 -5.51 6.54
CA ASP A 149 13.48 -6.45 5.49
C ASP A 149 12.20 -7.13 4.96
N PRO A 150 12.04 -7.23 3.64
CA PRO A 150 10.94 -7.97 3.04
C PRO A 150 11.27 -9.45 2.86
N THR A 151 10.26 -10.30 2.87
CA THR A 151 10.36 -11.72 2.49
C THR A 151 9.21 -12.05 1.56
N PHE A 152 9.53 -12.54 0.35
CA PHE A 152 8.57 -12.73 -0.74
C PHE A 152 8.32 -14.20 -1.03
N SER A 153 7.07 -14.54 -1.33
CA SER A 153 6.65 -15.87 -1.79
C SER A 153 5.82 -15.83 -3.08
N PRO A 154 6.09 -16.70 -4.07
CA PRO A 154 7.21 -17.65 -4.11
C PRO A 154 8.58 -16.93 -4.21
N PRO A 155 9.72 -17.63 -4.05
CA PRO A 155 11.02 -17.01 -4.23
C PRO A 155 11.11 -16.28 -5.57
N LEU A 156 11.53 -15.02 -5.55
CA LEU A 156 11.73 -14.24 -6.77
C LEU A 156 13.04 -14.71 -7.42
N TYR A 157 12.96 -15.34 -8.58
CA TYR A 157 14.14 -15.72 -9.35
C TYR A 157 14.60 -14.54 -10.22
N THR A 158 15.79 -14.04 -9.95
CA THR A 158 16.53 -13.05 -10.77
C THR A 158 17.31 -13.72 -11.89
#